data_AF-A0A520Y8P2-F1
#
_entry.id   AF-A0A520Y8P2-F1
#
_cell.length_a   1.000
_cell.length_b   1.000
_cell.length_c   1.000
_cell.angle_alpha   90.00
_cell.angle_beta   90.00
_cell.angle_gamma   90.00
#
_symmetry.space_group_name_H-M   'P 1'
#
loop_
_entity.id
_entity.type
_entity.pdbx_description
1 polymer ?
#
loop_
_entity_poly.entity_id
_entity_poly.type
_entity_poly.pdbx_seq_one_letter_code
_entity_poly.pdbx_strand_id
1 'polypeptide(L)'
;QVSAQGVNTAFQEAKLELNVTPHVTSDGSVAMDVKITRNEPDFGRTGANGDPTILEREAQTQLLVDDGDTAVIGGIYTRNTGRNVDQVPFFGDIPVLGVFFKRRRFREDRNELLIFLTPRIVNRALALPE
;
A
#
# COMPACT_ATOMS: atom_id res chain seq x y z
N GLN A 1 30.03 0.08 32.14
CA GLN A 1 30.29 -0.66 30.91
C GLN A 1 29.51 0.02 29.81
N VAL A 2 30.21 0.64 28.87
CA VAL A 2 29.64 1.40 27.77
C VAL A 2 29.39 0.43 26.61
N SER A 3 28.14 0.33 26.17
CA SER A 3 27.73 -0.55 25.07
C SER A 3 28.32 -0.04 23.75
N ALA A 4 29.53 -0.50 23.43
CA ALA A 4 30.20 -0.31 22.16
C ALA A 4 29.64 -1.28 21.09
N GLN A 5 28.32 -1.22 20.85
CA GLN A 5 27.74 -1.86 19.68
C GLN A 5 27.15 -0.76 18.81
N GLY A 6 27.80 -0.52 17.67
CA GLY A 6 27.42 0.49 16.70
C GLY A 6 25.95 0.34 16.31
N VAL A 7 25.32 1.46 15.99
CA VAL A 7 23.96 1.50 15.48
C VAL A 7 23.92 0.62 14.23
N ASN A 8 23.29 -0.55 14.31
CA ASN A 8 23.11 -1.42 13.16
C ASN A 8 21.90 -0.90 12.38
N THR A 9 22.14 0.11 11.55
CA THR A 9 21.10 0.72 10.71
C THR A 9 20.86 -0.19 9.50
N ALA A 10 19.79 -0.99 9.55
CA ALA A 10 19.33 -1.75 8.40
C ALA A 10 18.56 -0.81 7.45
N PHE A 11 19.08 -0.61 6.24
CA PHE A 11 18.35 0.10 5.19
C PHE A 11 17.28 -0.82 4.62
N GLN A 12 16.02 -0.40 4.72
CA GLN A 12 14.90 -1.10 4.08
C GLN A 12 14.43 -0.31 2.86
N GLU A 13 14.35 -0.97 1.71
CA GLU A 13 13.89 -0.34 0.47
C GLU A 13 12.37 -0.14 0.48
N ALA A 14 11.94 1.11 0.37
CA ALA A 14 10.55 1.48 0.09
C ALA A 14 10.30 1.39 -1.42
N LYS A 15 9.91 0.20 -1.90
CA LYS A 15 9.63 -0.06 -3.31
C LYS A 15 8.25 -0.70 -3.51
N LEU A 16 7.69 -0.47 -4.69
CA LEU A 16 6.56 -1.22 -5.21
C LEU A 16 7.11 -2.32 -6.12
N GLU A 17 6.81 -3.57 -5.80
CA GLU A 17 7.25 -4.75 -6.52
C GLU A 17 6.04 -5.56 -7.00
N LEU A 18 6.12 -6.03 -8.25
CA LEU A 18 5.10 -6.84 -8.90
C LEU A 18 5.78 -8.07 -9.51
N ASN A 19 5.51 -9.23 -8.95
CA ASN A 19 5.98 -10.52 -9.44
C ASN A 19 4.81 -11.27 -10.09
N VAL A 20 4.97 -11.66 -11.35
CA VAL A 20 3.91 -12.33 -12.12
C VAL A 20 4.46 -13.61 -12.74
N THR A 21 3.77 -14.72 -12.51
CA THR A 21 4.06 -16.01 -13.15
C THR A 21 2.92 -16.38 -14.09
N PRO A 22 3.08 -16.22 -15.41
CA PRO A 22 2.05 -16.56 -16.38
C PRO A 22 2.12 -18.04 -16.81
N HIS A 23 0.96 -18.62 -17.12
CA HIS A 23 0.79 -19.95 -17.70
C HIS A 23 -0.32 -19.92 -18.75
N VAL A 24 0.00 -20.33 -19.98
CA VAL A 24 -0.97 -20.38 -21.09
C VAL A 24 -1.75 -21.69 -21.01
N THR A 25 -3.08 -21.60 -20.95
CA THR A 25 -3.98 -22.74 -20.92
C THR A 25 -4.32 -23.23 -22.33
N SER A 26 -4.89 -24.44 -22.44
CA SER A 26 -5.19 -25.08 -23.73
C SER A 26 -6.27 -24.37 -24.55
N ASP A 27 -7.12 -23.58 -23.91
CA ASP A 27 -8.17 -22.74 -24.50
C ASP A 27 -7.66 -21.37 -24.96
N GLY A 28 -6.39 -21.04 -24.72
CA GLY A 28 -5.77 -19.77 -25.14
C GLY A 28 -5.89 -18.64 -24.12
N SER A 29 -6.45 -18.90 -22.94
CA SER A 29 -6.40 -17.97 -21.81
C SER A 29 -5.03 -18.02 -21.11
N VAL A 30 -4.76 -17.04 -20.26
CA VAL A 30 -3.53 -16.88 -19.49
C VAL A 30 -3.86 -16.86 -18.02
N ALA A 31 -3.45 -17.93 -17.32
CA ALA A 31 -3.45 -17.98 -15.87
C ALA A 31 -2.24 -17.22 -15.33
N MET A 32 -2.43 -16.29 -14.40
CA MET A 32 -1.37 -15.49 -13.80
C MET A 32 -1.42 -15.61 -12.28
N ASP A 33 -0.32 -16.06 -11.68
CA ASP A 33 -0.06 -15.91 -10.24
C ASP A 33 0.66 -14.58 -10.02
N VAL A 34 0.03 -13.68 -9.27
CA VAL A 34 0.48 -12.29 -9.09
C VAL A 34 0.73 -12.04 -7.61
N LYS A 35 1.98 -11.70 -7.28
CA LYS A 35 2.39 -11.21 -5.97
C LYS A 35 2.77 -9.74 -6.06
N ILE A 36 2.11 -8.91 -5.26
CA ILE A 36 2.34 -7.47 -5.16
C ILE A 36 2.87 -7.17 -3.77
N THR A 37 3.95 -6.42 -3.67
CA THR A 37 4.51 -5.93 -2.40
C THR A 37 4.74 -4.43 -2.50
N ARG A 38 4.24 -3.66 -1.52
CA ARG A 38 4.45 -2.21 -1.42
C ARG A 38 4.99 -1.86 -0.04
N ASN A 39 6.21 -1.36 -0.02
CA ASN A 39 6.87 -0.90 1.19
C ASN A 39 6.86 0.64 1.23
N GLU A 40 6.37 1.22 2.34
CA GLU A 40 6.41 2.67 2.56
C GLU A 40 6.89 3.00 3.98
N PRO A 41 7.60 4.12 4.19
CA PRO A 41 7.98 4.56 5.53
C PRO A 41 6.74 5.01 6.34
N ASP A 42 6.60 4.47 7.55
CA ASP A 42 5.63 4.87 8.57
C ASP A 42 6.26 5.89 9.53
N PHE A 43 5.94 7.16 9.30
CA PHE A 43 6.37 8.27 10.15
C PHE A 43 5.50 8.43 11.43
N GLY A 44 4.41 7.68 11.55
CA GLY A 44 3.55 7.68 12.74
C GLY A 44 4.08 6.78 13.86
N ARG A 45 4.95 5.83 13.53
CA ARG A 45 5.62 4.92 14.47
C ARG A 45 7.13 4.99 14.24
N THR A 46 7.83 5.61 15.16
CA THR A 46 9.30 5.67 15.15
C THR A 46 9.88 4.50 15.93
N GLY A 47 10.91 3.87 15.37
CA GLY A 47 11.72 2.85 16.06
C GLY A 47 12.48 3.43 17.25
N ALA A 48 13.21 2.56 17.96
CA ALA A 48 13.94 2.92 19.19
C ALA A 48 14.95 4.08 19.01
N ASN A 49 15.44 4.31 17.79
CA ASN A 49 16.41 5.34 17.45
C ASN A 49 15.79 6.58 16.77
N GLY A 50 14.46 6.66 16.67
CA GLY A 50 13.75 7.77 16.02
C GLY A 50 13.52 7.58 14.50
N ASP A 51 14.05 6.51 13.90
CA ASP A 51 13.86 6.21 12.48
C ASP A 51 12.40 5.78 12.19
N PRO A 52 11.82 6.16 11.04
CA PRO A 52 10.50 5.68 10.65
C PRO A 52 10.51 4.17 10.46
N THR A 53 9.46 3.50 10.94
CA THR A 53 9.26 2.07 10.67
C THR A 53 8.82 1.86 9.22
N ILE A 54 8.75 0.61 8.75
CA ILE A 54 8.31 0.31 7.39
C ILE A 54 6.93 -0.34 7.46
N LEU A 55 6.00 0.23 6.71
CA LEU A 55 4.69 -0.32 6.49
C LEU A 55 4.71 -1.11 5.19
N GLU A 56 4.75 -2.44 5.34
CA GLU A 56 4.68 -3.40 4.26
C GLU A 56 3.23 -3.77 3.97
N ARG A 57 2.85 -3.79 2.69
CA ARG A 57 1.55 -4.27 2.21
C ARG A 57 1.79 -5.30 1.12
N GLU A 58 1.24 -6.49 1.30
CA GLU A 58 1.32 -7.57 0.33
C GLU A 58 -0.08 -8.00 -0.13
N ALA A 59 -0.19 -8.39 -1.40
CA ALA A 59 -1.36 -9.05 -1.95
C ALA A 59 -0.91 -10.16 -2.90
N GLN A 60 -1.53 -11.34 -2.79
CA GLN A 60 -1.32 -12.47 -3.69
C GLN A 60 -2.65 -12.88 -4.29
N THR A 61 -2.69 -13.04 -5.61
CA THR A 61 -3.92 -13.41 -6.31
C THR A 61 -3.60 -14.27 -7.53
N GLN A 62 -4.53 -15.16 -7.86
CA GLN A 62 -4.50 -15.94 -9.09
C GLN A 62 -5.67 -15.51 -9.96
N LEU A 63 -5.41 -15.27 -11.24
CA LEU A 63 -6.41 -14.82 -12.21
C LEU A 63 -6.25 -15.58 -13.52
N LEU A 64 -7.37 -15.86 -14.18
CA LEU A 64 -7.43 -16.40 -15.54
C LEU A 64 -8.00 -15.29 -16.43
N VAL A 65 -7.26 -14.92 -17.46
CA VAL A 65 -7.59 -13.78 -18.33
C VAL A 65 -7.32 -14.17 -19.77
N ASP A 66 -8.19 -13.78 -20.68
CA ASP A 66 -7.99 -14.07 -22.10
C ASP A 66 -6.84 -13.23 -22.70
N ASP A 67 -6.26 -13.72 -23.79
CA ASP A 67 -5.19 -13.00 -24.50
C ASP A 67 -5.67 -11.62 -24.97
N GLY A 68 -4.99 -10.56 -24.53
CA GLY A 68 -5.33 -9.18 -24.85
C GLY A 68 -6.42 -8.55 -23.97
N ASP A 69 -7.11 -9.33 -23.13
CA ASP A 69 -8.10 -8.82 -22.20
C ASP A 69 -7.44 -8.25 -20.93
N THR A 70 -8.08 -7.26 -20.32
CA THR A 70 -7.53 -6.60 -19.13
C THR A 70 -8.25 -7.04 -17.88
N ALA A 71 -7.54 -7.68 -16.97
CA ALA A 71 -8.03 -7.92 -15.62
C ALA A 71 -7.68 -6.75 -14.69
N VAL A 72 -8.63 -6.45 -13.79
CA VAL A 72 -8.46 -5.43 -12.76
C VAL A 72 -8.40 -6.13 -11.41
N ILE A 73 -7.26 -6.00 -10.73
CA ILE A 73 -7.12 -6.40 -9.33
C ILE A 73 -7.38 -5.15 -8.49
N GLY A 74 -8.59 -5.03 -7.94
CA GLY A 74 -8.91 -4.06 -6.90
C GLY A 74 -8.91 -4.75 -5.53
N GLY A 75 -8.40 -4.20 -4.44
CA GLY A 75 -7.65 -2.96 -4.19
C GLY A 75 -7.37 -2.93 -2.68
N ILE A 76 -6.12 -2.70 -2.28
CA ILE A 76 -5.81 -2.53 -0.85
C ILE A 76 -6.37 -1.17 -0.43
N TYR A 77 -7.56 -1.17 0.15
CA TYR A 77 -8.24 0.03 0.63
C TYR A 77 -7.77 0.35 2.05
N THR A 78 -7.05 1.45 2.22
CA THR A 78 -6.71 1.96 3.56
C THR A 78 -7.42 3.28 3.81
N ARG A 79 -8.25 3.32 4.85
CA ARG A 79 -8.87 4.54 5.36
C ARG A 79 -8.38 4.79 6.79
N ASN A 80 -7.63 5.87 6.99
CA ASN A 80 -7.23 6.29 8.33
C ASN A 80 -8.05 7.52 8.75
N THR A 81 -8.85 7.38 9.80
CA THR A 81 -9.66 8.48 10.34
C THR A 81 -9.17 8.87 11.73
N GLY A 82 -8.65 10.08 11.86
CA GLY A 82 -8.24 10.68 13.13
C GLY A 82 -9.19 11.79 13.55
N ARG A 83 -9.76 11.69 14.75
CA ARG A 83 -10.48 12.79 15.40
C ARG A 83 -9.74 13.18 16.66
N ASN A 84 -9.20 14.39 16.70
CA ASN A 84 -8.57 14.96 17.89
C ASN A 84 -9.37 16.18 18.38
N VAL A 85 -9.57 16.27 19.68
CA VAL A 85 -10.30 17.36 20.32
C VAL A 85 -9.42 17.90 21.43
N ASP A 86 -8.79 19.05 21.18
CA ASP A 86 -8.12 19.82 22.22
C ASP A 86 -9.20 20.65 22.93
N GLN A 87 -9.30 20.59 24.25
CA GLN A 87 -10.26 21.41 25.00
C GLN A 87 -9.63 22.05 26.23
N VAL A 88 -10.05 23.27 26.55
CA VAL A 88 -9.70 23.91 27.82
C VAL A 88 -10.47 23.20 28.94
N PRO A 89 -9.81 22.72 30.01
CA PRO A 89 -10.49 22.10 31.16
C PRO A 89 -11.58 23.02 31.72
N PHE A 90 -12.69 22.44 32.18
CA PHE A 90 -13.90 23.13 32.69
C PHE A 90 -14.70 23.90 31.61
N PHE A 91 -14.07 24.80 30.85
CA PHE A 91 -14.76 25.64 29.85
C PHE A 91 -15.20 24.90 28.59
N GLY A 92 -14.50 23.81 28.23
CA GLY A 92 -14.86 22.99 27.08
C GLY A 92 -16.24 22.34 27.19
N ASP A 93 -16.69 22.01 28.41
CA ASP A 93 -17.90 21.20 28.62
C ASP A 93 -19.17 22.01 28.86
N ILE A 94 -19.08 23.34 28.82
CA ILE A 94 -20.23 24.24 28.94
C ILE A 94 -21.16 24.04 27.71
N PRO A 95 -22.45 23.70 27.90
CA PRO A 95 -23.41 23.64 26.81
C PRO A 95 -23.48 24.98 26.07
N VAL A 96 -23.62 24.94 24.73
CA VAL A 96 -23.67 26.13 23.85
C VAL A 96 -22.34 26.90 23.73
N LEU A 97 -21.66 27.22 24.83
CA LEU A 97 -20.45 28.05 24.84
C LEU A 97 -19.13 27.26 24.69
N GLY A 98 -19.12 25.98 25.03
CA GLY A 98 -17.91 25.15 25.02
C GLY A 98 -17.26 24.97 23.64
N VAL A 99 -17.99 25.28 22.55
CA VAL A 99 -17.45 25.24 21.18
C VAL A 99 -16.33 26.28 20.97
N PHE A 100 -16.38 27.43 21.64
CA PHE A 100 -15.32 28.45 21.55
C PHE A 100 -14.03 28.06 22.30
N PHE A 101 -14.13 27.08 23.21
CA PHE A 101 -13.03 26.58 24.04
C PHE A 101 -12.57 25.17 23.64
N LYS A 102 -13.02 24.70 22.47
CA LYS A 102 -12.70 23.40 21.87
C LYS A 102 -12.08 23.61 20.50
N ARG A 103 -10.92 23.00 20.25
CA ARG A 103 -10.35 22.87 18.90
C ARG A 103 -10.50 21.44 18.41
N ARG A 104 -11.32 21.26 17.38
CA ARG A 104 -11.53 19.96 16.73
C ARG A 104 -10.61 19.88 15.52
N ARG A 105 -9.86 18.78 15.41
CA ARG A 105 -9.06 18.44 14.25
C ARG A 105 -9.59 17.12 13.70
N PHE A 106 -10.04 17.15 12.45
CA PHE A 106 -10.43 15.97 11.70
C PHE A 106 -9.37 15.73 10.63
N ARG A 107 -8.81 14.52 10.59
CA ARG A 107 -7.89 14.06 9.55
C ARG A 107 -8.46 12.79 8.94
N GLU A 108 -8.54 12.76 7.63
CA GLU A 108 -8.95 11.58 6.87
C GLU A 108 -7.94 11.37 5.73
N ASP A 109 -7.18 10.28 5.82
CA ASP A 109 -6.21 9.88 4.80
C ASP A 109 -6.75 8.66 4.05
N ARG A 110 -6.82 8.77 2.72
CA ARG A 110 -7.37 7.75 1.81
C ARG A 110 -6.32 7.38 0.76
N ASN A 111 -5.92 6.12 0.76
CA ASN A 111 -4.97 5.56 -0.21
C ASN A 111 -5.64 4.39 -0.95
N GLU A 112 -5.68 4.47 -2.29
CA GLU A 112 -6.27 3.47 -3.17
C GLU A 112 -5.21 2.99 -4.17
N LEU A 113 -5.01 1.68 -4.27
CA LEU A 113 -4.13 1.04 -5.24
C LEU A 113 -4.95 0.15 -6.16
N LEU A 114 -4.90 0.43 -7.46
CA LEU A 114 -5.52 -0.36 -8.53
C LEU A 114 -4.43 -0.87 -9.47
N ILE A 115 -4.52 -2.15 -9.85
CA ILE A 115 -3.55 -2.80 -10.73
C ILE A 115 -4.29 -3.40 -11.91
N PHE A 116 -3.85 -3.03 -13.11
CA PHE A 116 -4.39 -3.49 -14.39
C PHE A 116 -3.36 -4.41 -15.03
N LEU A 117 -3.79 -5.61 -15.44
CA LEU A 117 -2.94 -6.58 -16.10
C LEU A 117 -3.59 -7.03 -17.40
N THR A 118 -2.82 -6.94 -18.49
CA THR A 118 -3.24 -7.33 -19.83
C THR A 118 -2.20 -8.32 -20.37
N PRO A 119 -2.46 -9.64 -20.34
CA PRO A 119 -1.53 -10.60 -20.87
C PRO A 119 -1.51 -10.53 -22.40
N ARG A 120 -0.36 -10.81 -23.01
CA ARG A 120 -0.22 -10.93 -24.47
C ARG A 120 0.62 -12.15 -24.84
N ILE A 121 0.03 -13.11 -25.53
CA ILE A 121 0.69 -14.32 -26.03
C ILE A 121 1.44 -13.96 -27.33
N VAL A 122 2.76 -14.09 -27.31
CA VAL A 122 3.61 -13.80 -28.48
C VAL A 122 3.99 -15.08 -29.23
N ASN A 123 3.43 -15.25 -30.43
CA ASN A 123 3.82 -16.33 -31.34
C ASN A 123 5.01 -15.89 -32.20
N ARG A 124 6.16 -16.56 -32.05
CA ARG A 124 7.45 -16.23 -32.72
C ARG A 124 7.35 -16.11 -34.25
N ALA A 125 6.38 -16.77 -34.89
CA ALA A 125 6.22 -16.77 -36.35
C ALA A 125 5.64 -15.46 -36.94
N LEU A 126 5.02 -14.59 -36.14
CA LEU A 126 4.41 -13.33 -36.60
C LEU A 126 5.23 -12.08 -36.25
N ALA A 127 6.35 -12.24 -35.55
CA ALA A 127 7.15 -11.13 -35.00
C ALA A 127 8.33 -10.70 -35.88
N LEU A 128 8.51 -11.29 -37.06
CA LEU A 128 9.59 -10.94 -38.00
C LEU A 128 9.00 -10.17 -39.19
N PRO A 129 9.31 -8.88 -39.37
CA PRO A 129 9.20 -8.25 -40.67
C PRO A 129 10.31 -8.81 -41.57
N GLU A 130 10.00 -9.13 -42.83
CA GLU A 130 11.01 -9.45 -43.86
C GLU A 130 12.07 -8.35 -44.01
#